data_AF-A0A4U2Q0Y7-F1
#
_entry.id   AF-A0A4U2Q0Y7-F1
#
_cell.length_a   1.000
_cell.length_b   1.000
_cell.length_c   1.000
_cell.angle_alpha   90.00
_cell.angle_beta   90.00
_cell.angle_gamma   90.00
#
_symmetry.space_group_name_H-M   'P 1'
#
loop_
_entity.id
_entity.type
_entity.pdbx_description
1 polymer ?
#
loop_
_entity_poly.entity_id
_entity_poly.type
_entity_poly.pdbx_seq_one_letter_code
_entity_poly.pdbx_strand_id
1 'polypeptide(L)' 'MGCTWDDEFSDDVNEDGQLELINGKLCDFEEVKRNDFVSISITMTSAKGLKTEIIQEELA' A
#
# COMPACT_ATOMS: atom_id res chain seq x y z
N MET A 1 20.78 12.01 -4.32
CA MET A 1 20.77 10.62 -3.82
C MET A 1 19.51 10.49 -2.99
N GLY A 2 18.52 9.77 -3.50
CA GLY A 2 17.34 9.44 -2.70
C GLY A 2 17.68 8.25 -1.80
N CYS A 3 17.19 8.26 -0.56
CA CYS A 3 17.21 7.06 0.28
C CYS A 3 16.47 5.95 -0.48
N THR A 4 17.01 4.73 -0.44
CA THR A 4 16.29 3.57 -1.00
C THR A 4 15.04 3.31 -0.17
N TRP A 5 14.01 2.70 -0.75
CA TRP A 5 12.78 2.34 -0.03
C TRP A 5 13.07 1.52 1.24
N ASP A 6 14.07 0.64 1.19
CA ASP A 6 14.62 -0.05 2.37
C ASP A 6 15.13 0.92 3.44
N ASP A 7 15.83 1.99 3.06
CA ASP A 7 16.42 2.94 4.01
C ASP A 7 15.35 3.86 4.62
N GLU A 8 14.26 4.13 3.89
CA GLU A 8 13.16 4.98 4.37
C GLU A 8 12.20 4.23 5.31
N PHE A 9 11.97 2.93 5.07
CA PHE A 9 10.97 2.14 5.80
C PHE A 9 11.55 1.03 6.67
N SER A 10 12.87 0.79 6.69
CA SER A 10 13.46 -0.29 7.50
C SER A 10 13.23 -0.11 9.00
N ASP A 11 13.03 1.12 9.50
CA ASP A 11 12.71 1.36 10.91
C ASP A 11 11.26 0.95 11.27
N ASP A 12 10.36 0.88 10.30
CA ASP A 12 8.96 0.47 10.47
C ASP A 12 8.75 -1.05 10.24
N VAL A 13 9.80 -1.77 9.85
CA VAL A 13 9.78 -3.23 9.66
C VAL A 13 10.14 -3.91 10.98
N ASN A 14 9.28 -4.81 11.44
CA ASN A 14 9.53 -5.57 12.67
C ASN A 14 10.57 -6.69 12.46
N GLU A 15 10.93 -7.38 13.54
CA GLU A 15 11.94 -8.46 13.52
C GLU A 15 11.56 -9.65 12.62
N ASP A 16 10.26 -9.83 12.32
CA ASP A 16 9.73 -10.86 11.42
C ASP A 16 9.69 -10.40 9.94
N GLY A 17 10.16 -9.19 9.62
CA GLY A 17 10.16 -8.66 8.26
C GLY A 17 8.80 -8.11 7.80
N GLN A 18 7.93 -7.75 8.73
CA GLN A 18 6.57 -7.27 8.46
C GLN A 18 6.43 -5.77 8.76
N LEU A 19 5.61 -5.11 7.95
CA LEU A 19 5.22 -3.71 8.09
C LEU A 19 3.76 -3.62 8.56
N GLU A 20 3.47 -2.75 9.52
CA GLU A 20 2.09 -2.43 9.91
C GLU A 20 1.49 -1.38 8.96
N LEU A 21 0.40 -1.73 8.29
CA LEU A 21 -0.35 -0.81 7.44
C LEU A 21 -1.18 0.16 8.29
N ILE A 22 -1.59 1.30 7.71
CA ILE A 22 -2.43 2.31 8.37
C ILE A 22 -3.79 1.79 8.90
N ASN A 23 -4.23 0.62 8.42
CA ASN A 23 -5.43 -0.07 8.90
C ASN A 23 -5.16 -1.05 10.08
N GLY A 24 -3.94 -1.08 10.60
CA GLY A 24 -3.48 -1.95 11.68
C GLY A 24 -3.17 -3.39 11.28
N LYS A 25 -3.13 -3.70 9.97
CA LYS A 25 -2.79 -5.04 9.48
C LYS A 25 -1.27 -5.17 9.27
N LEU A 26 -0.68 -6.26 9.75
CA LEU A 26 0.69 -6.66 9.42
C LEU A 26 0.74 -7.37 8.07
N CYS A 27 1.66 -6.95 7.21
CA CYS A 27 1.95 -7.57 5.91
C CYS A 27 3.47 -7.71 5.71
N ASP A 28 3.90 -8.67 4.89
CA ASP A 28 5.31 -8.82 4.51
C ASP A 28 5.83 -7.57 3.78
N PHE A 29 6.96 -7.03 4.25
CA PHE A 29 7.56 -5.83 3.68
C PHE A 29 7.90 -6.00 2.18
N GLU A 30 8.42 -7.16 1.79
CA GLU A 30 8.72 -7.51 0.40
C GLU A 30 7.47 -7.68 -0.48
N GLU A 31 6.30 -7.94 0.11
CA GLU A 31 5.02 -7.92 -0.60
C GLU A 31 4.56 -6.47 -0.80
N VAL A 32 4.66 -5.63 0.23
CA VAL A 32 4.27 -4.21 0.19
C VAL A 32 5.14 -3.39 -0.77
N LYS A 33 6.46 -3.64 -0.77
CA LYS A 33 7.45 -3.04 -1.70
C LYS A 33 7.23 -3.42 -3.16
N ARG A 34 6.72 -4.63 -3.41
CA ARG A 34 6.39 -5.09 -4.76
C ARG A 34 5.02 -4.57 -5.22
N ASN A 35 4.14 -4.35 -4.26
CA ASN A 35 2.83 -3.75 -4.42
C ASN A 35 2.91 -2.24 -4.20
N ASP A 36 4.06 -1.64 -4.57
CA ASP A 36 4.37 -0.23 -4.49
C ASP A 36 3.12 0.53 -4.94
N PHE A 37 2.40 1.12 -3.98
CA PHE A 37 1.16 1.84 -4.23
C PHE A 37 1.51 3.18 -4.86
N VAL A 38 2.13 3.11 -6.04
CA VAL A 38 2.25 4.16 -7.04
C VAL A 38 0.88 4.32 -7.70
N SER A 39 -0.24 4.06 -7.04
CA SER A 39 -1.54 4.22 -7.68
C SER A 39 -2.64 4.66 -6.73
N ILE A 40 -3.47 5.56 -7.22
CA ILE A 40 -4.70 5.98 -6.55
C ILE A 40 -5.87 5.31 -7.24
N SER A 41 -6.80 4.76 -6.45
CA SER A 41 -8.07 4.24 -6.95
C SER A 41 -9.24 4.82 -6.16
N ILE A 42 -10.32 5.16 -6.87
CA ILE A 42 -11.58 5.59 -6.27
C ILE A 42 -12.64 4.58 -6.67
N THR A 43 -13.28 3.96 -5.68
CA THR A 43 -14.37 3.00 -5.89
C THR A 43 -15.65 3.53 -5.25
N MET A 44 -16.73 3.56 -6.02
CA MET A 44 -18.07 3.84 -5.50
C MET A 44 -18.75 2.53 -5.09
N THR A 45 -19.31 2.52 -3.89
CA THR A 45 -20.19 1.43 -3.44
C THR A 45 -21.62 1.95 -3.36
N SER A 46 -22.52 1.38 -4.16
CA SER A 46 -23.95 1.71 -4.08
C SER A 46 -24.57 1.20 -2.79
N ALA A 47 -25.73 1.73 -2.39
CA ALA A 47 -26.49 1.26 -1.22
C ALA A 47 -26.91 -0.23 -1.31
N LYS A 48 -26.86 -0.83 -2.50
CA LYS A 48 -27.13 -2.26 -2.72
C LYS A 48 -25.85 -3.11 -2.69
N GLY A 49 -24.71 -2.53 -2.35
CA GLY A 49 -23.42 -3.20 -2.27
C GLY A 49 -22.69 -3.38 -3.61
N LEU A 50 -23.26 -2.93 -4.73
CA LEU A 50 -22.55 -2.96 -6.01
C LEU A 50 -21.35 -2.01 -5.95
N LYS A 51 -20.15 -2.56 -6.18
CA LYS A 51 -18.90 -1.80 -6.29
C LYS A 51 -18.64 -1.47 -7.75
N THR A 52 -18.23 -0.23 -8.00
CA THR A 52 -17.87 0.26 -9.33
C THR A 52 -16.61 1.10 -9.20
N GLU A 53 -15.57 0.74 -9.95
CA GLU A 53 -14.34 1.51 -10.03
C GLU A 53 -14.57 2.76 -10.88
N ILE A 54 -14.21 3.93 -10.34
CA ILE A 54 -14.41 5.23 -10.99
C ILE A 54 -13.12 5.67 -11.69
N ILE A 55 -11.98 5.54 -11.03
CA ILE A 55 -10.67 5.84 -11.61
C ILE A 55 -9.60 4.99 -10.94
N GLN A 56 -8.57 4.61 -11.70
CA GLN A 56 -7.31 4.07 -11.24
C GLN A 56 -6.20 4.76 -12.03
N GLU A 57 -5.23 5.36 -11.35
CA GLU A 57 -4.10 6.06 -11.98
C GLU A 57 -2.80 5.71 -11.29
N GLU A 58 -1.72 5.51 -12.06
CA GLU A 58 -0.36 5.31 -11.56
C GLU A 58 0.38 6.67 -11.39
N LEU A 59 1.01 6.90 -10.23
CA LEU A 59 1.66 8.15 -9.80
C LEU A 59 3.19 8.08 -9.93
N ALA A 60 3.72 8.30 -11.14
CA ALA A 60 5.16 8.30 -11.46
C ALA A 60 5.99 9.38 -10.73
#